data_AF-A0A842SYH9-F1
#
_entry.id   AF-A0A842SYH9-F1
#
_cell.length_a   1.000
_cell.length_b   1.000
_cell.length_c   1.000
_cell.angle_alpha   90.00
_cell.angle_beta   90.00
_cell.angle_gamma   90.00
#
_symmetry.space_group_name_H-M   'P 1'
#
loop_
_entity.id
_entity.type
_entity.pdbx_description
1 polymer ?
#
loop_
_entity_poly.entity_id
_entity_poly.type
_entity_poly.pdbx_seq_one_letter_code
_entity_poly.pdbx_strand_id
1 'polypeptide(L)'
;MCPRCGKFVPALYQMNQIERGPELKPKEFQTKSSSLSTKLKGKVKVKNSTTKHDLEGKKIELKKGEFVKLFGITSVERTPLFCSNDDYFFLLELTNNLDFIATDMLGGELDKMLLIPEASEGKEKCQFFTRDDLIFLVYGMFPDKKGKWLLEQIAKHYSEIIEDKDVNSLDKFEKYQINMKFETVLKFILGEYLKLQDVFSDQDIPYVEDKLRIDYIGLSSQSIGIISLLLGDALKLDLPGEFEDPEELREMQESMITARIEAIAANTLGNTGSVPRWIAVKLGFQNYRFLTFKEYDNDYFLYMLSEGNLSKIDLVEEKLDQYLKEAIKDPFSGNLRPFNKLKSDLKDLFEDNRVFS
;
A
#
# COMPACT_ATOMS: atom_id res chain seq x y z
N MET A 1 55.42 -27.43 -70.46
CA MET A 1 55.99 -26.68 -71.61
C MET A 1 54.86 -25.96 -72.33
N CYS A 2 55.12 -24.83 -73.00
CA CYS A 2 54.09 -24.08 -73.72
C CYS A 2 53.56 -24.89 -74.93
N PRO A 3 52.23 -25.08 -75.09
CA PRO A 3 51.69 -25.95 -76.14
C PRO A 3 51.84 -25.43 -77.58
N ARG A 4 52.27 -24.17 -77.79
CA ARG A 4 52.45 -23.58 -79.14
C ARG A 4 53.89 -23.43 -79.62
N CYS A 5 54.89 -23.50 -78.74
CA CYS A 5 56.30 -23.36 -79.16
C CYS A 5 57.26 -24.32 -78.46
N GLY A 6 56.74 -25.28 -77.67
CA GLY A 6 57.53 -26.38 -77.11
C GLY A 6 58.61 -25.96 -76.10
N LYS A 7 58.77 -24.67 -75.79
CA LYS A 7 59.72 -24.21 -74.77
C LYS A 7 59.10 -24.27 -73.38
N PHE A 8 59.91 -24.68 -72.40
CA PHE A 8 59.54 -24.75 -71.00
C PHE A 8 59.36 -23.34 -70.43
N VAL A 9 58.20 -23.06 -69.81
CA VAL A 9 57.88 -21.78 -69.19
C VAL A 9 58.01 -21.97 -67.67
N PRO A 10 59.09 -21.48 -67.03
CA PRO A 10 59.37 -21.77 -65.62
C PRO A 10 58.38 -21.13 -64.65
N ALA A 11 57.67 -20.08 -65.07
CA ALA A 11 56.72 -19.34 -64.22
C ALA A 11 55.50 -20.17 -63.76
N LEU A 12 55.18 -21.28 -64.44
CA LEU A 12 54.13 -22.21 -64.00
C LEU A 12 54.62 -23.30 -63.05
N TYR A 13 55.94 -23.46 -62.87
CA TYR A 13 56.53 -24.47 -61.99
C TYR A 13 56.90 -23.95 -60.60
N GLN A 14 56.82 -22.64 -60.36
CA GLN A 14 57.03 -22.04 -59.03
C GLN A 14 55.73 -21.73 -58.26
N MET A 15 54.55 -21.95 -58.85
CA MET A 15 53.27 -21.85 -58.11
C MET A 15 52.89 -23.12 -57.32
N ASN A 16 53.73 -24.16 -57.34
CA ASN A 16 53.55 -25.38 -56.55
C ASN A 16 54.48 -25.48 -55.33
N GLN A 17 55.07 -24.37 -54.87
CA GLN A 17 55.82 -24.31 -53.61
C GLN A 17 55.50 -23.06 -52.77
N ILE A 18 54.21 -22.83 -52.50
CA ILE A 18 53.78 -22.05 -51.34
C ILE A 18 52.71 -22.83 -50.60
N GLU A 19 52.99 -23.09 -49.33
CA GLU A 19 52.17 -23.80 -48.35
C GLU A 19 50.76 -23.19 -48.30
N ARG A 20 49.75 -23.99 -48.68
CA ARG A 20 48.35 -23.63 -48.48
C ARG A 20 48.01 -23.89 -47.01
N GLY A 21 47.78 -22.80 -46.27
CA GLY A 21 47.08 -22.84 -45.00
C GLY A 21 45.71 -23.52 -45.14
N PRO A 22 45.15 -24.07 -44.05
CA PRO A 22 43.99 -24.95 -44.13
C PRO A 22 42.73 -24.19 -44.60
N GLU A 23 42.22 -24.58 -45.77
CA GLU A 23 40.88 -24.23 -46.24
C GLU A 23 39.80 -24.99 -45.42
N LEU A 24 38.80 -24.23 -45.00
CA LEU A 24 37.72 -24.57 -44.08
C LEU A 24 36.78 -25.64 -44.65
N LYS A 25 36.66 -26.77 -43.95
CA LYS A 25 35.57 -27.75 -44.19
C LYS A 25 34.27 -27.27 -43.51
N PRO A 26 33.09 -27.46 -44.14
CA PRO A 26 31.80 -27.21 -43.47
C PRO A 26 31.69 -28.10 -42.23
N LYS A 27 31.43 -27.50 -41.06
CA LYS A 27 31.20 -28.27 -39.84
C LYS A 27 29.90 -29.07 -39.98
N GLU A 28 30.01 -30.38 -39.91
CA GLU A 28 28.87 -31.26 -39.69
C GLU A 28 28.14 -30.82 -38.41
N PHE A 29 26.83 -30.54 -38.53
CA PHE A 29 25.97 -30.29 -37.38
C PHE A 29 25.77 -31.61 -36.62
N GLN A 30 26.61 -31.86 -35.63
CA GLN A 30 26.29 -32.83 -34.60
C GLN A 30 25.33 -32.19 -33.60
N THR A 31 24.08 -32.65 -33.60
CA THR A 31 23.13 -32.42 -32.52
C THR A 31 23.70 -33.01 -31.23
N LYS A 32 24.34 -32.17 -30.42
CA LYS A 32 24.62 -32.53 -29.03
C LYS A 32 23.29 -32.63 -28.31
N SER A 33 22.88 -33.85 -27.99
CA SER A 33 21.83 -34.11 -27.00
C SER A 33 22.29 -33.56 -25.65
N SER A 34 22.01 -32.29 -25.39
CA SER A 34 22.17 -31.72 -24.05
C SER A 34 21.10 -32.33 -23.16
N SER A 35 21.44 -33.37 -22.40
CA SER A 35 20.63 -33.76 -21.26
C SER A 35 20.60 -32.59 -20.26
N LEU A 36 19.44 -32.32 -19.65
CA LEU A 36 19.26 -31.23 -18.67
C LEU A 36 20.30 -31.27 -17.54
N SER A 37 20.91 -32.42 -17.26
CA SER A 37 21.92 -32.62 -16.23
C SER A 37 23.28 -31.99 -16.54
N THR A 38 23.61 -31.63 -17.80
CA THR A 38 24.90 -30.99 -18.12
C THR A 38 24.89 -29.47 -18.05
N LYS A 39 23.71 -28.82 -18.09
CA LYS A 39 23.57 -27.35 -17.90
C LYS A 39 23.62 -26.92 -16.43
N LEU A 40 23.58 -27.86 -15.48
CA LEU A 40 23.54 -27.60 -14.02
C LEU A 40 24.90 -27.81 -13.32
N LYS A 41 26.02 -27.88 -14.06
CA LYS A 41 27.38 -28.01 -13.49
C LYS A 41 28.07 -26.69 -13.15
N GLY A 42 27.37 -25.56 -13.27
CA GLY A 42 27.73 -24.37 -12.52
C GLY A 42 27.03 -24.44 -11.18
N LYS A 43 27.72 -24.84 -10.11
CA LYS A 43 27.27 -24.48 -8.76
C LYS A 43 27.25 -22.95 -8.73
N VAL A 44 26.10 -22.35 -9.04
CA VAL A 44 25.83 -20.98 -8.62
C VAL A 44 25.94 -21.04 -7.11
N LYS A 45 27.07 -20.59 -6.60
CA LYS A 45 27.22 -20.25 -5.19
C LYS A 45 26.23 -19.11 -5.01
N VAL A 46 24.99 -19.45 -4.66
CA VAL A 46 24.09 -18.50 -4.03
C VAL A 46 24.89 -18.04 -2.82
N LYS A 47 25.39 -16.80 -2.87
CA LYS A 47 25.86 -16.15 -1.65
C LYS A 47 24.61 -16.16 -0.77
N ASN A 48 24.56 -17.08 0.20
CA ASN A 48 23.74 -16.87 1.37
C ASN A 48 24.35 -15.64 2.06
N SER A 49 23.98 -14.44 1.60
CA SER A 49 24.00 -13.31 2.50
C SER A 49 22.91 -13.62 3.51
N THR A 50 23.28 -14.33 4.56
CA THR A 50 22.55 -14.24 5.82
C THR A 50 22.73 -12.80 6.28
N THR A 51 21.94 -11.90 5.71
CA THR A 51 21.65 -10.62 6.32
C THR A 51 21.02 -10.99 7.66
N LYS A 52 21.77 -10.81 8.75
CA LYS A 52 21.17 -10.89 10.08
C LYS A 52 20.19 -9.73 10.14
N HIS A 53 18.90 -10.05 10.04
CA HIS A 53 17.87 -9.07 10.30
C HIS A 53 17.88 -8.79 11.79
N ASP A 54 18.32 -7.58 12.12
CA ASP A 54 18.09 -7.04 13.44
C ASP A 54 16.65 -6.53 13.48
N LEU A 55 15.82 -7.17 14.30
CA LEU A 55 14.44 -6.74 14.51
C LEU A 55 14.37 -5.55 15.49
N GLU A 56 15.44 -5.30 16.25
CA GLU A 56 15.51 -4.22 17.24
C GLU A 56 15.88 -2.87 16.61
N GLY A 57 16.22 -2.85 15.32
CA GLY A 57 16.49 -1.62 14.59
C GLY A 57 15.21 -0.81 14.33
N LYS A 58 15.28 0.52 14.42
CA LYS A 58 14.18 1.44 14.07
C LYS A 58 13.59 1.24 12.68
N LYS A 59 14.35 0.60 11.78
CA LYS A 59 14.03 0.36 10.38
C LYS A 59 14.75 -0.90 9.91
N ILE A 60 13.98 -1.85 9.38
CA ILE A 60 14.48 -3.08 8.76
C ILE A 60 14.65 -2.81 7.27
N GLU A 61 15.88 -2.58 6.83
CA GLU A 61 16.21 -2.38 5.41
C GLU A 61 16.05 -3.69 4.63
N LEU A 62 15.40 -3.59 3.47
CA LEU A 62 15.15 -4.71 2.56
C LEU A 62 15.94 -4.52 1.26
N LYS A 63 15.29 -4.63 0.09
CA LYS A 63 15.94 -4.48 -1.23
C LYS A 63 15.55 -3.14 -1.87
N LYS A 64 16.50 -2.51 -2.58
CA LYS A 64 16.23 -1.36 -3.47
C LYS A 64 15.53 -0.18 -2.79
N GLY A 65 15.92 0.13 -1.55
CA GLY A 65 15.32 1.22 -0.77
C GLY A 65 14.01 0.83 -0.08
N GLU A 66 13.47 -0.38 -0.29
CA GLU A 66 12.35 -0.91 0.49
C GLU A 66 12.75 -1.11 1.95
N PHE A 67 11.81 -0.88 2.87
CA PHE A 67 12.00 -1.09 4.29
C PHE A 67 10.70 -1.36 5.03
N VAL A 68 10.81 -2.00 6.20
CA VAL A 68 9.72 -2.14 7.17
C VAL A 68 10.14 -1.48 8.49
N LYS A 69 9.25 -0.68 9.07
CA LYS A 69 9.42 -0.03 10.38
C LYS A 69 8.71 -0.78 11.51
N LEU A 70 7.60 -1.45 11.18
CA LEU A 70 6.80 -2.18 12.16
C LEU A 70 6.12 -3.40 11.53
N PHE A 71 6.16 -4.50 12.27
CA PHE A 71 5.21 -5.61 12.19
C PHE A 71 4.40 -5.63 13.48
N GLY A 72 3.08 -5.70 13.34
CA GLY A 72 2.17 -5.66 14.47
C GLY A 72 1.08 -6.72 14.36
N ILE A 73 0.66 -7.24 15.52
CA ILE A 73 -0.45 -8.19 15.66
C ILE A 73 -1.26 -7.78 16.90
N THR A 74 -2.56 -7.58 16.70
CA THR A 74 -3.53 -7.27 17.76
C THR A 74 -4.78 -8.12 17.56
N SER A 75 -5.51 -8.45 18.61
CA SER A 75 -6.85 -9.04 18.48
C SER A 75 -7.88 -7.95 18.16
N VAL A 76 -9.03 -8.33 17.59
CA VAL A 76 -10.17 -7.42 17.42
C VAL A 76 -10.66 -6.86 18.78
N GLU A 77 -10.46 -7.62 19.86
CA GLU A 77 -10.71 -7.21 21.26
C GLU A 77 -9.64 -6.27 21.85
N ARG A 78 -8.73 -5.74 21.02
CA ARG A 78 -7.69 -4.77 21.40
C ARG A 78 -6.63 -5.34 22.33
N THR A 79 -6.37 -6.65 22.28
CA THR A 79 -5.24 -7.26 22.98
C THR A 79 -4.00 -7.20 22.08
N PRO A 80 -2.96 -6.42 22.43
CA PRO A 80 -1.70 -6.42 21.68
C PRO A 80 -1.01 -7.76 21.88
N LEU A 81 -0.65 -8.41 20.76
CA LEU A 81 -0.03 -9.73 20.77
C LEU A 81 1.44 -9.67 20.37
N PHE A 82 1.77 -8.87 19.37
CA PHE A 82 3.14 -8.70 18.91
C PHE A 82 3.37 -7.28 18.36
N CYS A 83 4.53 -6.71 18.69
CA CYS A 83 5.00 -5.44 18.17
C CYS A 83 6.51 -5.57 17.93
N SER A 84 6.96 -5.43 16.69
CA SER A 84 8.40 -5.51 16.40
C SER A 84 9.16 -4.24 16.78
N ASN A 85 8.46 -3.12 17.00
CA ASN A 85 9.08 -1.83 17.29
C ASN A 85 8.15 -0.96 18.14
N ASP A 86 8.50 -0.81 19.42
CA ASP A 86 7.70 -0.10 20.42
C ASP A 86 7.54 1.40 20.12
N ASP A 87 8.46 2.02 19.35
CA ASP A 87 8.32 3.42 18.90
C ASP A 87 7.04 3.62 18.07
N TYR A 88 6.50 2.54 17.49
CA TYR A 88 5.28 2.55 16.68
C TYR A 88 4.12 1.74 17.31
N PHE A 89 4.18 1.45 18.61
CA PHE A 89 3.15 0.67 19.30
C PHE A 89 1.74 1.26 19.12
N PHE A 90 1.62 2.59 19.08
CA PHE A 90 0.36 3.28 18.85
C PHE A 90 -0.32 2.90 17.52
N LEU A 91 0.43 2.43 16.49
CA LEU A 91 -0.17 1.96 15.25
C LEU A 91 -1.03 0.72 15.48
N LEU A 92 -0.71 -0.12 16.47
CA LEU A 92 -1.56 -1.23 16.90
C LEU A 92 -2.89 -0.71 17.46
N GLU A 93 -2.84 0.28 18.34
CA GLU A 93 -4.04 0.89 18.94
C GLU A 93 -4.90 1.58 17.87
N LEU A 94 -4.25 2.33 16.97
CA LEU A 94 -4.90 2.98 15.83
C LEU A 94 -5.57 1.94 14.93
N THR A 95 -4.94 0.78 14.71
CA THR A 95 -5.48 -0.30 13.88
C THR A 95 -6.84 -0.76 14.37
N ASN A 96 -7.01 -0.98 15.67
CA ASN A 96 -8.31 -1.36 16.23
C ASN A 96 -9.39 -0.27 16.04
N ASN A 97 -9.02 1.00 16.16
CA ASN A 97 -9.96 2.11 15.90
C ASN A 97 -10.30 2.23 14.42
N LEU A 98 -9.31 2.08 13.54
CA LEU A 98 -9.50 2.08 12.09
C LEU A 98 -10.36 0.92 11.62
N ASP A 99 -10.18 -0.27 12.18
CA ASP A 99 -10.95 -1.46 11.85
C ASP A 99 -12.43 -1.31 12.27
N PHE A 100 -12.66 -0.77 13.47
CA PHE A 100 -14.01 -0.42 13.92
C PHE A 100 -14.68 0.59 12.97
N ILE A 101 -13.97 1.66 12.61
CA ILE A 101 -14.52 2.69 11.70
C ILE A 101 -14.69 2.14 10.27
N ALA A 102 -13.77 1.30 9.79
CA ALA A 102 -13.88 0.66 8.48
C ALA A 102 -15.13 -0.21 8.38
N THR A 103 -15.41 -0.99 9.42
CA THR A 103 -16.58 -1.86 9.50
C THR A 103 -17.87 -1.04 9.63
N ASP A 104 -17.90 -0.07 10.55
CA ASP A 104 -19.11 0.68 10.89
C ASP A 104 -19.46 1.79 9.88
N MET A 105 -18.49 2.64 9.52
CA MET A 105 -18.72 3.79 8.62
C MET A 105 -18.60 3.42 7.15
N LEU A 106 -17.60 2.60 6.80
CA LEU A 106 -17.29 2.30 5.41
C LEU A 106 -17.89 0.97 4.94
N GLY A 107 -18.33 0.10 5.84
CA GLY A 107 -19.05 -1.13 5.52
C GLY A 107 -18.20 -2.23 4.89
N GLY A 108 -16.90 -2.25 5.15
CA GLY A 108 -15.99 -3.28 4.62
C GLY A 108 -14.77 -3.54 5.50
N GLU A 109 -13.81 -4.29 4.96
CA GLU A 109 -12.60 -4.70 5.67
C GLU A 109 -11.46 -3.70 5.46
N LEU A 110 -10.77 -3.32 6.55
CA LEU A 110 -9.58 -2.47 6.47
C LEU A 110 -8.46 -3.17 5.66
N ASP A 111 -7.98 -2.55 4.56
CA ASP A 111 -6.95 -3.15 3.68
C ASP A 111 -5.61 -2.40 3.78
N LYS A 112 -5.60 -1.08 3.58
CA LYS A 112 -4.36 -0.31 3.55
C LYS A 112 -4.56 1.18 3.80
N MET A 113 -3.52 1.84 4.26
CA MET A 113 -3.44 3.28 4.51
C MET A 113 -2.12 3.81 3.95
N LEU A 114 -2.17 5.00 3.36
CA LEU A 114 -0.98 5.74 2.92
C LEU A 114 -0.74 6.91 3.86
N LEU A 115 0.46 6.98 4.41
CA LEU A 115 0.92 8.06 5.28
C LEU A 115 1.96 8.92 4.56
N ILE A 116 1.87 10.23 4.75
CA ILE A 116 2.85 11.21 4.30
C ILE A 116 3.57 11.72 5.54
N PRO A 117 4.82 11.29 5.80
CA PRO A 117 5.60 11.79 6.92
C PRO A 117 6.01 13.25 6.71
N GLU A 118 5.88 14.10 7.72
CA GLU A 118 6.31 15.50 7.64
C GLU A 118 7.83 15.63 7.42
N ALA A 119 8.60 14.71 8.00
CA ALA A 119 10.06 14.78 8.04
C ALA A 119 10.77 13.96 6.94
N SER A 120 10.05 13.29 6.03
CA SER A 120 10.65 12.37 5.07
C SER A 120 10.24 12.67 3.62
N GLU A 121 11.13 12.41 2.66
CA GLU A 121 10.85 12.59 1.23
C GLU A 121 9.96 11.48 0.62
N GLY A 122 9.59 10.44 1.39
CA GLY A 122 8.92 9.25 0.87
C GLY A 122 7.53 8.99 1.47
N LYS A 123 6.61 8.49 0.65
CA LYS A 123 5.28 8.01 1.10
C LYS A 123 5.42 6.64 1.74
N GLU A 124 4.86 6.46 2.93
CA GLU A 124 4.89 5.19 3.67
C GLU A 124 3.51 4.55 3.66
N LYS A 125 3.46 3.22 3.63
CA LYS A 125 2.23 2.43 3.56
C LYS A 125 2.09 1.64 4.85
N CYS A 126 0.89 1.63 5.41
CA CYS A 126 0.45 0.66 6.40
C CYS A 126 -0.53 -0.29 5.71
N GLN A 127 -0.28 -1.60 5.74
CA GLN A 127 -1.20 -2.61 5.21
C GLN A 127 -1.72 -3.47 6.34
N PHE A 128 -2.98 -3.88 6.21
CA PHE A 128 -3.71 -4.64 7.20
C PHE A 128 -4.22 -5.95 6.61
N PHE A 129 -4.36 -6.95 7.46
CA PHE A 129 -4.97 -8.22 7.10
C PHE A 129 -5.67 -8.78 8.33
N THR A 130 -6.96 -9.04 8.22
CA THR A 130 -7.75 -9.62 9.31
C THR A 130 -7.96 -11.10 9.04
N ARG A 131 -7.69 -11.94 10.05
CA ARG A 131 -7.92 -13.38 9.99
C ARG A 131 -8.08 -13.94 11.40
N ASP A 132 -9.10 -14.78 11.59
CA ASP A 132 -9.32 -15.51 12.85
C ASP A 132 -9.34 -14.57 14.08
N ASP A 133 -10.09 -13.46 13.99
CA ASP A 133 -10.20 -12.39 15.01
C ASP A 133 -8.88 -11.68 15.39
N LEU A 134 -7.85 -11.83 14.54
CA LEU A 134 -6.58 -11.13 14.63
C LEU A 134 -6.43 -10.14 13.48
N ILE A 135 -5.86 -8.98 13.79
CA ILE A 135 -5.50 -7.96 12.82
C ILE A 135 -3.98 -7.90 12.76
N PHE A 136 -3.45 -8.24 11.59
CA PHE A 136 -2.03 -8.20 11.26
C PHE A 136 -1.74 -6.90 10.52
N LEU A 137 -0.64 -6.23 10.86
CA LEU A 137 -0.23 -5.00 10.20
C LEU A 137 1.26 -4.98 9.85
N VAL A 138 1.57 -4.33 8.74
CA VAL A 138 2.94 -4.03 8.33
C VAL A 138 3.04 -2.58 7.88
N TYR A 139 4.02 -1.87 8.40
CA TYR A 139 4.24 -0.45 8.12
C TYR A 139 5.64 -0.17 7.59
N GLY A 140 5.75 0.59 6.51
CA GLY A 140 7.02 0.98 5.90
C GLY A 140 6.89 1.36 4.44
N MET A 141 7.94 1.15 3.65
CA MET A 141 7.95 1.41 2.22
C MET A 141 8.27 0.12 1.46
N PHE A 142 7.28 -0.46 0.78
CA PHE A 142 7.42 -1.69 0.03
C PHE A 142 6.33 -1.80 -1.05
N PRO A 143 6.53 -2.63 -2.09
CA PRO A 143 5.51 -2.88 -3.09
C PRO A 143 4.26 -3.54 -2.53
N ASP A 144 3.09 -3.20 -3.06
CA ASP A 144 1.80 -3.62 -2.50
C ASP A 144 1.68 -5.14 -2.40
N LYS A 145 2.07 -5.86 -3.45
CA LYS A 145 2.01 -7.33 -3.50
C LYS A 145 2.95 -7.99 -2.51
N LYS A 146 4.11 -7.38 -2.24
CA LYS A 146 5.06 -7.93 -1.28
C LYS A 146 4.60 -7.71 0.16
N GLY A 147 3.97 -6.58 0.45
CA GLY A 147 3.32 -6.32 1.74
C GLY A 147 2.20 -7.31 2.04
N LYS A 148 1.32 -7.58 1.06
CA LYS A 148 0.26 -8.61 1.20
C LYS A 148 0.85 -10.00 1.42
N TRP A 149 1.90 -10.36 0.68
CA TRP A 149 2.61 -11.62 0.91
C TRP A 149 3.20 -11.71 2.33
N LEU A 150 3.80 -10.63 2.85
CA LEU A 150 4.31 -10.59 4.23
C LEU A 150 3.19 -10.86 5.23
N LEU A 151 2.06 -10.15 5.10
CA LEU A 151 0.90 -10.31 5.97
C LEU A 151 0.34 -11.74 5.93
N GLU A 152 0.21 -12.34 4.75
CA GLU A 152 -0.24 -13.73 4.60
C GLU A 152 0.71 -14.73 5.28
N GLN A 153 2.03 -14.56 5.12
CA GLN A 153 3.00 -15.44 5.77
C GLN A 153 3.00 -15.27 7.29
N ILE A 154 2.91 -14.03 7.77
CA ILE A 154 2.82 -13.69 9.19
C ILE A 154 1.56 -14.32 9.79
N ALA A 155 0.40 -14.09 9.17
CA ALA A 155 -0.86 -14.61 9.66
C ALA A 155 -0.87 -16.13 9.71
N LYS A 156 -0.39 -16.79 8.66
CA LYS A 156 -0.28 -18.25 8.61
C LYS A 156 0.58 -18.78 9.77
N HIS A 157 1.81 -18.30 9.89
CA HIS A 157 2.73 -18.86 10.87
C HIS A 157 2.41 -18.43 12.31
N TYR A 158 1.84 -17.25 12.52
CA TYR A 158 1.38 -16.84 13.84
C TYR A 158 0.23 -17.72 14.31
N SER A 159 -0.74 -18.00 13.42
CA SER A 159 -1.86 -18.92 13.68
C SER A 159 -1.35 -20.32 14.06
N GLU A 160 -0.32 -20.82 13.37
CA GLU A 160 0.34 -22.10 13.70
C GLU A 160 1.03 -22.09 15.07
N ILE A 161 1.52 -20.94 15.56
CA ILE A 161 2.18 -20.83 16.87
C ILE A 161 1.17 -20.75 18.02
N ILE A 162 0.03 -20.09 17.80
CA ILE A 162 -1.01 -19.95 18.84
C ILE A 162 -1.84 -21.23 19.02
N GLU A 163 -1.92 -22.10 18.02
CA GLU A 163 -2.59 -23.43 18.11
C GLU A 163 -4.00 -23.36 18.74
N ASP A 164 -4.85 -22.45 18.25
CA ASP A 164 -6.23 -22.22 18.74
C ASP A 164 -6.37 -21.75 20.20
N LYS A 165 -5.28 -21.28 20.83
CA LYS A 165 -5.35 -20.65 22.16
C LYS A 165 -6.18 -19.38 22.13
N ASP A 166 -6.91 -19.12 23.22
CA ASP A 166 -7.54 -17.82 23.47
C ASP A 166 -6.45 -16.77 23.74
N VAL A 167 -6.17 -15.98 22.70
CA VAL A 167 -5.15 -14.94 22.69
C VAL A 167 -5.42 -13.80 23.69
N ASN A 168 -6.69 -13.60 24.07
CA ASN A 168 -7.10 -12.54 25.00
C ASN A 168 -6.86 -12.95 26.46
N SER A 169 -6.79 -14.25 26.73
CA SER A 169 -6.59 -14.81 28.08
C SER A 169 -5.18 -15.34 28.35
N LEU A 170 -4.23 -15.15 27.43
CA LEU A 170 -2.85 -15.63 27.58
C LEU A 170 -2.15 -14.98 28.79
N ASP A 171 -1.44 -15.80 29.58
CA ASP A 171 -0.60 -15.28 30.65
C ASP A 171 0.70 -14.62 30.11
N LYS A 172 1.41 -13.90 30.99
CA LYS A 172 2.65 -13.20 30.60
C LYS A 172 3.73 -14.13 30.06
N PHE A 173 3.84 -15.34 30.59
CA PHE A 173 4.86 -16.30 30.21
C PHE A 173 4.53 -16.93 28.85
N GLU A 174 3.27 -17.27 28.60
CA GLU A 174 2.79 -17.74 27.31
C GLU A 174 2.99 -16.69 26.21
N LYS A 175 2.62 -15.42 26.48
CA LYS A 175 2.86 -14.31 25.54
C LYS A 175 4.35 -14.18 25.21
N TYR A 176 5.23 -14.26 26.21
CA TYR A 176 6.67 -14.22 26.00
C TYR A 176 7.17 -15.39 25.13
N GLN A 177 6.69 -16.61 25.37
CA GLN A 177 7.06 -17.78 24.58
C GLN A 177 6.60 -17.67 23.12
N ILE A 178 5.38 -17.19 22.90
CA ILE A 178 4.83 -16.96 21.56
C ILE A 178 5.67 -15.91 20.83
N ASN A 179 5.99 -14.79 21.49
CA ASN A 179 6.81 -13.73 20.90
C ASN A 179 8.20 -14.22 20.49
N MET A 180 8.92 -14.93 21.37
CA MET A 180 10.24 -15.46 21.02
C MET A 180 10.20 -16.46 19.83
N LYS A 181 9.18 -17.33 19.80
CA LYS A 181 8.98 -18.25 18.66
C LYS A 181 8.71 -17.47 17.38
N PHE A 182 7.84 -16.46 17.47
CA PHE A 182 7.43 -15.69 16.32
C PHE A 182 8.53 -14.79 15.77
N GLU A 183 9.37 -14.17 16.60
CA GLU A 183 10.55 -13.41 16.13
C GLU A 183 11.50 -14.26 15.29
N THR A 184 11.68 -15.53 15.67
CA THR A 184 12.51 -16.47 14.92
C THR A 184 11.90 -16.74 13.53
N VAL A 185 10.59 -16.94 13.48
CA VAL A 185 9.84 -17.11 12.23
C VAL A 185 9.88 -15.84 11.38
N LEU A 186 9.73 -14.66 11.98
CA LEU A 186 9.73 -13.39 11.28
C LEU A 186 11.07 -13.15 10.55
N LYS A 187 12.20 -13.47 11.21
CA LYS A 187 13.53 -13.45 10.57
C LYS A 187 13.61 -14.39 9.37
N PHE A 188 12.97 -15.55 9.43
CA PHE A 188 12.87 -16.48 8.31
C PHE A 188 12.02 -15.90 7.16
N ILE A 189 10.84 -15.36 7.46
CA ILE A 189 9.94 -14.72 6.47
C ILE A 189 10.66 -13.57 5.76
N LEU A 190 11.38 -12.72 6.49
CA LEU A 190 12.19 -11.63 5.92
C LEU A 190 13.30 -12.17 5.00
N GLY A 191 13.94 -13.28 5.37
CA GLY A 191 14.92 -13.95 4.53
C GLY A 191 14.33 -14.47 3.21
N GLU A 192 13.09 -14.96 3.22
CA GLU A 192 12.34 -15.37 2.03
C GLU A 192 11.88 -14.15 1.20
N TYR A 193 11.45 -13.07 1.84
CA TYR A 193 11.09 -11.81 1.18
C TYR A 193 12.23 -11.32 0.28
N LEU A 194 13.46 -11.36 0.78
CA LEU A 194 14.64 -10.95 0.00
C LEU A 194 14.88 -11.84 -1.23
N LYS A 195 14.35 -13.06 -1.28
CA LYS A 195 14.49 -13.96 -2.44
C LYS A 195 13.40 -13.77 -3.47
N LEU A 196 12.29 -13.09 -3.12
CA LEU A 196 11.22 -12.79 -4.06
C LEU A 196 11.77 -12.04 -5.27
N GLN A 197 11.38 -12.48 -6.46
CA GLN A 197 11.80 -11.85 -7.71
C GLN A 197 11.24 -10.43 -7.84
N ASP A 198 11.90 -9.60 -8.64
CA ASP A 198 11.49 -8.22 -8.95
C ASP A 198 10.14 -8.09 -9.69
N VAL A 199 9.45 -9.22 -9.96
CA VAL A 199 8.14 -9.27 -10.63
C VAL A 199 7.02 -8.67 -9.77
N PHE A 200 7.25 -8.50 -8.47
CA PHE A 200 6.36 -7.77 -7.57
C PHE A 200 6.65 -6.26 -7.62
N SER A 201 6.37 -5.64 -8.77
CA SER A 201 6.37 -4.18 -8.91
C SER A 201 5.06 -3.58 -8.40
N ASP A 202 5.09 -2.29 -8.06
CA ASP A 202 3.91 -1.44 -7.84
C ASP A 202 3.13 -1.14 -9.13
N GLN A 203 3.14 -2.05 -10.12
CA GLN A 203 2.24 -1.91 -11.26
C GLN A 203 0.82 -2.02 -10.74
N ASP A 204 0.12 -0.89 -10.76
CA ASP A 204 -1.30 -0.81 -10.48
C ASP A 204 -2.04 -1.79 -11.36
N ILE A 205 -2.78 -2.69 -10.73
CA ILE A 205 -3.74 -3.53 -11.44
C ILE A 205 -4.88 -2.58 -11.81
N PRO A 206 -5.22 -2.44 -13.11
CA PRO A 206 -6.30 -1.55 -13.50
C PRO A 206 -7.59 -1.96 -12.79
N TYR A 207 -8.26 -1.00 -12.19
CA TYR A 207 -9.56 -1.21 -11.57
C TYR A 207 -10.55 -1.69 -12.63
N VAL A 208 -11.37 -2.69 -12.28
CA VAL A 208 -12.49 -3.12 -13.15
C VAL A 208 -13.47 -1.97 -13.39
N GLU A 209 -13.62 -1.07 -12.42
CA GLU A 209 -14.49 0.11 -12.52
C GLU A 209 -13.64 1.37 -12.68
N ASP A 210 -13.77 2.07 -13.82
CA ASP A 210 -13.04 3.31 -14.10
C ASP A 210 -13.85 4.55 -13.68
N LYS A 211 -14.45 4.51 -12.50
CA LYS A 211 -15.24 5.60 -11.95
C LYS A 211 -14.93 5.80 -10.48
N LEU A 212 -15.03 7.04 -10.02
CA LEU A 212 -14.96 7.40 -8.61
C LEU A 212 -16.25 8.12 -8.22
N ARG A 213 -17.01 7.56 -7.29
CA ARG A 213 -18.19 8.19 -6.69
C ARG A 213 -17.78 8.88 -5.39
N ILE A 214 -18.22 10.12 -5.19
CA ILE A 214 -18.03 10.85 -3.92
C ILE A 214 -19.33 10.78 -3.11
N ASP A 215 -19.24 10.25 -1.90
CA ASP A 215 -20.37 10.07 -0.99
C ASP A 215 -20.37 11.11 0.14
N TYR A 216 -19.21 11.71 0.43
CA TYR A 216 -19.10 12.71 1.49
C TYR A 216 -17.96 13.69 1.19
N ILE A 217 -18.17 14.96 1.52
CA ILE A 217 -17.15 16.01 1.48
C ILE A 217 -17.18 16.75 2.81
N GLY A 218 -16.01 16.89 3.43
CA GLY A 218 -15.86 17.76 4.58
C GLY A 218 -14.62 18.64 4.47
N LEU A 219 -14.72 19.82 5.05
CA LEU A 219 -13.65 20.79 5.17
C LEU A 219 -13.55 21.17 6.64
N SER A 220 -12.36 21.08 7.21
CA SER A 220 -12.09 21.58 8.56
C SER A 220 -10.96 22.58 8.58
N SER A 221 -10.86 23.32 9.68
CA SER A 221 -9.64 24.05 10.04
C SER A 221 -9.42 23.93 11.53
N GLN A 222 -8.19 23.65 11.95
CA GLN A 222 -7.82 23.52 13.37
C GLN A 222 -8.75 22.55 14.14
N SER A 223 -9.07 21.41 13.53
CA SER A 223 -10.00 20.39 14.04
C SER A 223 -11.46 20.84 14.25
N ILE A 224 -11.85 21.97 13.65
CA ILE A 224 -13.24 22.43 13.61
C ILE A 224 -13.81 22.11 12.24
N GLY A 225 -14.87 21.30 12.18
CA GLY A 225 -15.63 21.04 10.96
C GLY A 225 -16.32 22.32 10.47
N ILE A 226 -15.96 22.80 9.28
CA ILE A 226 -16.49 24.02 8.65
C ILE A 226 -17.55 23.66 7.62
N ILE A 227 -17.26 22.66 6.78
CA ILE A 227 -18.20 22.09 5.82
C ILE A 227 -18.31 20.61 6.12
N SER A 228 -19.55 20.13 6.13
CA SER A 228 -19.88 18.71 6.17
C SER A 228 -21.02 18.53 5.19
N LEU A 229 -20.85 17.65 4.20
CA LEU A 229 -21.79 17.50 3.11
C LEU A 229 -21.89 16.02 2.71
N LEU A 230 -22.98 15.40 3.10
CA LEU A 230 -23.34 14.04 2.70
C LEU A 230 -23.96 14.08 1.29
N LEU A 231 -23.43 13.28 0.36
CA LEU A 231 -23.79 13.29 -1.07
C LEU A 231 -24.54 12.00 -1.49
N GLY A 232 -25.57 11.65 -0.71
CA GLY A 232 -26.47 10.53 -0.96
C GLY A 232 -26.63 9.61 0.25
N ASP A 233 -27.38 8.53 0.09
CA ASP A 233 -27.79 7.64 1.19
C ASP A 233 -26.94 6.36 1.29
N ALA A 234 -25.77 6.33 0.62
CA ALA A 234 -24.94 5.14 0.50
C ALA A 234 -24.20 4.76 1.80
N LEU A 235 -24.06 5.73 2.72
CA LEU A 235 -23.44 5.54 4.03
C LEU A 235 -24.54 5.23 5.04
N LYS A 236 -24.54 3.99 5.55
CA LYS A 236 -25.40 3.59 6.65
C LYS A 236 -24.60 3.69 7.94
N LEU A 237 -24.91 4.69 8.74
CA LEU A 237 -24.33 4.86 10.07
C LEU A 237 -25.33 4.40 11.10
N ASP A 238 -24.86 3.68 12.11
CA ASP A 238 -25.63 3.45 13.32
C ASP A 238 -25.58 4.73 14.17
N LEU A 239 -26.70 5.44 14.23
CA LEU A 239 -26.80 6.72 14.93
C LEU A 239 -27.51 6.53 16.27
N PRO A 240 -27.04 7.15 17.35
CA PRO A 240 -27.76 7.14 18.61
C PRO A 240 -29.00 8.05 18.53
N GLY A 241 -30.18 7.46 18.72
CA GLY A 241 -31.46 8.19 18.82
C GLY A 241 -32.47 7.84 17.74
N GLU A 242 -33.71 8.28 17.95
CA GLU A 242 -34.77 8.23 16.95
C GLU A 242 -34.96 9.65 16.40
N PHE A 243 -34.81 9.81 15.09
CA PHE A 243 -34.95 11.09 14.40
C PHE A 243 -36.23 11.07 13.57
N GLU A 244 -37.17 11.97 13.88
CA GLU A 244 -38.41 12.11 13.13
C GLU A 244 -38.22 12.94 11.85
N ASP A 245 -37.29 13.91 11.87
CA ASP A 245 -36.97 14.79 10.74
C ASP A 245 -35.78 14.25 9.92
N PRO A 246 -35.94 14.00 8.61
CA PRO A 246 -34.85 13.61 7.73
C PRO A 246 -33.70 14.63 7.64
N GLU A 247 -33.96 15.93 7.80
CA GLU A 247 -32.88 16.93 7.78
C GLU A 247 -32.03 16.85 9.06
N GLU A 248 -32.65 16.73 10.22
CA GLU A 248 -31.95 16.53 11.49
C GLU A 248 -31.12 15.24 11.48
N LEU A 249 -31.67 14.16 10.92
CA LEU A 249 -30.94 12.91 10.71
C LEU A 249 -29.69 13.11 9.86
N ARG A 250 -29.80 13.85 8.76
CA ARG A 250 -28.68 14.12 7.85
C ARG A 250 -27.61 14.99 8.51
N GLU A 251 -28.00 16.04 9.24
CA GLU A 251 -27.06 16.88 9.97
C GLU A 251 -26.31 16.07 11.06
N MET A 252 -27.00 15.16 11.73
CA MET A 252 -26.38 14.25 12.69
C MET A 252 -25.38 13.30 12.03
N GLN A 253 -25.73 12.72 10.87
CA GLN A 253 -24.83 11.88 10.08
C GLN A 253 -23.57 12.65 9.67
N GLU A 254 -23.75 13.85 9.09
CA GLU A 254 -22.66 14.74 8.69
C GLU A 254 -21.72 15.04 9.86
N SER A 255 -22.29 15.35 11.03
CA SER A 255 -21.54 15.65 12.26
C SER A 255 -20.75 14.43 12.77
N MET A 256 -21.36 13.25 12.79
CA MET A 256 -20.69 12.02 13.24
C MET A 256 -19.57 11.59 12.30
N ILE A 257 -19.78 11.70 10.97
CA ILE A 257 -18.74 11.40 9.98
C ILE A 257 -17.54 12.33 10.19
N THR A 258 -17.77 13.64 10.24
CA THR A 258 -16.70 14.63 10.49
C THR A 258 -15.93 14.33 11.76
N ALA A 259 -16.63 14.12 12.88
CA ALA A 259 -15.98 13.88 14.16
C ALA A 259 -15.08 12.63 14.14
N ARG A 260 -15.52 11.56 13.48
CA ARG A 260 -14.74 10.32 13.33
C ARG A 260 -13.53 10.51 12.44
N ILE A 261 -13.68 11.21 11.31
CA ILE A 261 -12.58 11.49 10.38
C ILE A 261 -11.52 12.36 11.05
N GLU A 262 -11.93 13.43 11.74
CA GLU A 262 -11.03 14.32 12.50
C GLU A 262 -10.30 13.55 13.60
N ALA A 263 -10.99 12.67 14.33
CA ALA A 263 -10.36 11.82 15.34
C ALA A 263 -9.30 10.89 14.73
N ILE A 264 -9.55 10.31 13.54
CA ILE A 264 -8.54 9.52 12.83
C ILE A 264 -7.35 10.39 12.44
N ALA A 265 -7.57 11.55 11.82
CA ALA A 265 -6.52 12.44 11.35
C ALA A 265 -5.63 12.91 12.51
N ALA A 266 -6.24 13.41 13.59
CA ALA A 266 -5.53 13.89 14.78
C ALA A 266 -4.74 12.77 15.48
N ASN A 267 -5.33 11.58 15.65
CA ASN A 267 -4.62 10.45 16.25
C ASN A 267 -3.49 9.94 15.36
N THR A 268 -3.67 9.97 14.04
CA THR A 268 -2.62 9.58 13.10
C THR A 268 -1.46 10.57 13.17
N LEU A 269 -1.74 11.86 13.05
CA LEU A 269 -0.74 12.93 13.08
C LEU A 269 0.00 12.96 14.42
N GLY A 270 -0.74 13.02 15.53
CA GLY A 270 -0.17 13.17 16.87
C GLY A 270 0.76 12.02 17.29
N ASN A 271 0.54 10.82 16.75
CA ASN A 271 1.34 9.65 17.11
C ASN A 271 2.40 9.26 16.05
N THR A 272 2.13 9.48 14.75
CA THR A 272 3.08 9.12 13.68
C THR A 272 3.97 10.27 13.23
N GLY A 273 3.60 11.53 13.51
CA GLY A 273 4.18 12.70 12.83
C GLY A 273 3.95 12.67 11.31
N SER A 274 2.89 12.00 10.87
CA SER A 274 2.52 11.81 9.47
C SER A 274 1.03 12.04 9.29
N VAL A 275 0.67 12.64 8.16
CA VAL A 275 -0.74 12.88 7.80
C VAL A 275 -1.22 11.71 6.94
N PRO A 276 -2.42 11.13 7.19
CA PRO A 276 -2.97 10.14 6.29
C PRO A 276 -3.31 10.79 4.96
N ARG A 277 -2.86 10.25 3.83
CA ARG A 277 -3.31 10.69 2.49
C ARG A 277 -4.59 9.98 2.10
N TRP A 278 -4.66 8.68 2.35
CA TRP A 278 -5.88 7.91 2.20
C TRP A 278 -5.88 6.66 3.08
N ILE A 279 -7.08 6.20 3.43
CA ILE A 279 -7.36 4.91 4.06
C ILE A 279 -8.32 4.17 3.14
N ALA A 280 -7.99 2.93 2.80
CA ALA A 280 -8.74 2.08 1.89
C ALA A 280 -9.42 0.94 2.64
N VAL A 281 -10.72 0.80 2.38
CA VAL A 281 -11.57 -0.27 2.88
C VAL A 281 -12.06 -1.09 1.71
N LYS A 282 -11.89 -2.41 1.81
CA LYS A 282 -12.26 -3.35 0.77
C LYS A 282 -13.70 -3.81 1.00
N LEU A 283 -14.56 -3.56 0.01
CA LEU A 283 -15.94 -4.03 0.00
C LEU A 283 -16.10 -5.40 -0.66
N GLY A 284 -15.16 -5.76 -1.56
CA GLY A 284 -15.23 -6.99 -2.34
C GLY A 284 -14.06 -7.13 -3.30
N PHE A 285 -14.22 -7.97 -4.33
CA PHE A 285 -13.19 -8.12 -5.35
C PHE A 285 -13.05 -6.84 -6.18
N GLN A 286 -11.92 -6.14 -6.02
CA GLN A 286 -11.61 -4.86 -6.66
C GLN A 286 -12.61 -3.72 -6.42
N ASN A 287 -13.47 -3.85 -5.40
CA ASN A 287 -14.37 -2.77 -4.97
C ASN A 287 -13.87 -2.20 -3.65
N TYR A 288 -13.66 -0.89 -3.62
CA TYR A 288 -13.03 -0.18 -2.52
C TYR A 288 -13.76 1.11 -2.20
N ARG A 289 -13.80 1.44 -0.91
CA ARG A 289 -14.06 2.78 -0.41
C ARG A 289 -12.79 3.40 0.14
N PHE A 290 -12.71 4.71 0.05
CA PHE A 290 -11.57 5.48 0.51
C PHE A 290 -12.03 6.65 1.35
N LEU A 291 -11.35 6.84 2.47
CA LEU A 291 -11.29 8.11 3.16
C LEU A 291 -9.99 8.79 2.71
N THR A 292 -10.10 9.91 2.00
CA THR A 292 -8.94 10.68 1.51
C THR A 292 -8.80 11.97 2.28
N PHE A 293 -7.56 12.43 2.47
CA PHE A 293 -7.27 13.71 3.08
C PHE A 293 -6.35 14.53 2.19
N LYS A 294 -6.55 15.84 2.18
CA LYS A 294 -5.70 16.82 1.52
C LYS A 294 -5.56 18.03 2.44
N GLU A 295 -4.33 18.32 2.82
CA GLU A 295 -3.97 19.52 3.55
C GLU A 295 -3.84 20.69 2.57
N TYR A 296 -4.30 21.85 3.01
CA TYR A 296 -4.17 23.14 2.33
C TYR A 296 -3.43 24.12 3.24
N ASP A 297 -3.02 25.25 2.66
CA ASP A 297 -2.49 26.37 3.42
C ASP A 297 -3.50 26.86 4.49
N ASN A 298 -2.99 27.58 5.49
CA ASN A 298 -3.77 28.15 6.59
C ASN A 298 -4.54 27.11 7.45
N ASP A 299 -3.95 25.93 7.64
CA ASP A 299 -4.47 24.85 8.49
C ASP A 299 -5.84 24.31 8.04
N TYR A 300 -6.18 24.38 6.74
CA TYR A 300 -7.40 23.77 6.22
C TYR A 300 -7.15 22.33 5.78
N PHE A 301 -8.09 21.45 6.09
CA PHE A 301 -8.05 20.04 5.71
C PHE A 301 -9.34 19.65 4.98
N LEU A 302 -9.19 19.17 3.75
CA LEU A 302 -10.27 18.56 2.99
C LEU A 302 -10.22 17.06 3.23
N TYR A 303 -11.38 16.48 3.51
CA TYR A 303 -11.55 15.03 3.55
C TYR A 303 -12.77 14.61 2.76
N MET A 304 -12.67 13.45 2.11
CA MET A 304 -13.75 12.91 1.29
C MET A 304 -13.92 11.43 1.55
N LEU A 305 -15.18 10.98 1.51
CA LEU A 305 -15.51 9.56 1.38
C LEU A 305 -15.87 9.29 -0.06
N SER A 306 -15.22 8.27 -0.63
CA SER A 306 -15.37 7.92 -2.04
C SER A 306 -15.38 6.41 -2.25
N GLU A 307 -15.96 5.96 -3.36
CA GLU A 307 -16.05 4.56 -3.77
C GLU A 307 -15.60 4.41 -5.23
N GLY A 308 -14.78 3.40 -5.53
CA GLY A 308 -14.37 3.06 -6.90
C GLY A 308 -12.86 3.22 -7.16
N ASN A 309 -12.48 3.95 -8.20
CA ASN A 309 -11.09 4.09 -8.64
C ASN A 309 -10.42 5.34 -8.05
N LEU A 310 -9.60 5.14 -7.02
CA LEU A 310 -8.86 6.22 -6.36
C LEU A 310 -7.94 7.01 -7.30
N SER A 311 -7.52 6.48 -8.46
CA SER A 311 -6.67 7.23 -9.39
C SER A 311 -7.36 8.48 -9.99
N LYS A 312 -8.67 8.60 -9.84
CA LYS A 312 -9.46 9.76 -10.27
C LYS A 312 -9.59 10.83 -9.18
N ILE A 313 -9.06 10.63 -7.97
CA ILE A 313 -9.25 11.57 -6.85
C ILE A 313 -8.70 12.96 -7.17
N ASP A 314 -7.57 13.04 -7.87
CA ASP A 314 -6.94 14.31 -8.23
C ASP A 314 -7.88 15.14 -9.13
N LEU A 315 -8.70 14.52 -9.99
CA LEU A 315 -9.71 15.21 -10.81
C LEU A 315 -10.81 15.86 -9.95
N VAL A 316 -11.19 15.19 -8.87
CA VAL A 316 -12.19 15.70 -7.91
C VAL A 316 -11.60 16.87 -7.12
N GLU A 317 -10.37 16.70 -6.65
CA GLU A 317 -9.63 17.74 -5.92
C GLU A 317 -9.41 18.99 -6.78
N GLU A 318 -9.02 18.84 -8.04
CA GLU A 318 -8.86 19.97 -8.99
C GLU A 318 -10.17 20.73 -9.21
N LYS A 319 -11.31 20.01 -9.27
CA LYS A 319 -12.63 20.62 -9.42
C LYS A 319 -13.03 21.37 -8.16
N LEU A 320 -12.82 20.79 -6.98
CA LEU A 320 -13.07 21.43 -5.68
C LEU A 320 -12.20 22.65 -5.45
N ASP A 321 -10.92 22.59 -5.83
CA ASP A 321 -9.95 23.68 -5.71
C ASP A 321 -10.44 24.97 -6.36
N GLN A 322 -11.23 24.89 -7.44
CA GLN A 322 -11.81 26.08 -8.10
C GLN A 322 -12.81 26.84 -7.21
N TYR A 323 -13.47 26.15 -6.29
CA TYR A 323 -14.45 26.72 -5.36
C TYR A 323 -13.80 27.08 -4.01
N LEU A 324 -12.86 26.25 -3.54
CA LEU A 324 -12.27 26.40 -2.21
C LEU A 324 -11.26 27.55 -2.12
N LYS A 325 -10.49 27.81 -3.19
CA LYS A 325 -9.33 28.74 -3.18
C LYS A 325 -9.59 30.10 -2.53
N GLU A 326 -10.72 30.73 -2.85
CA GLU A 326 -11.04 32.05 -2.30
C GLU A 326 -11.48 31.95 -0.83
N ALA A 327 -12.19 30.90 -0.46
CA ALA A 327 -12.70 30.71 0.90
C ALA A 327 -11.60 30.34 1.91
N ILE A 328 -10.54 29.66 1.47
CA ILE A 328 -9.45 29.16 2.33
C ILE A 328 -8.18 30.04 2.28
N LYS A 329 -8.24 31.16 1.57
CA LYS A 329 -7.09 32.06 1.36
C LYS A 329 -6.56 32.67 2.66
N ASP A 330 -7.45 32.92 3.60
CA ASP A 330 -7.13 33.48 4.91
C ASP A 330 -7.42 32.43 6.02
N PRO A 331 -6.67 32.46 7.15
CA PRO A 331 -6.94 31.61 8.29
C PRO A 331 -8.38 31.70 8.78
N PHE A 332 -8.92 30.56 9.22
CA PHE A 332 -10.29 30.52 9.71
C PHE A 332 -10.45 31.40 10.95
N SER A 333 -11.42 32.31 10.90
CA SER A 333 -11.68 33.31 11.95
C SER A 333 -12.94 33.02 12.77
N GLY A 334 -13.58 31.86 12.58
CA GLY A 334 -14.87 31.53 13.19
C GLY A 334 -16.09 32.04 12.42
N ASN A 335 -15.92 32.78 11.32
CA ASN A 335 -17.02 33.25 10.49
C ASN A 335 -17.46 32.19 9.47
N LEU A 336 -18.59 31.52 9.75
CA LEU A 336 -19.15 30.48 8.86
C LEU A 336 -19.90 31.02 7.63
N ARG A 337 -20.21 32.33 7.55
CA ARG A 337 -21.05 32.86 6.46
C ARG A 337 -20.51 32.59 5.05
N PRO A 338 -19.20 32.79 4.76
CA PRO A 338 -18.65 32.47 3.44
C PRO A 338 -18.78 30.98 3.11
N PHE A 339 -18.62 30.13 4.13
CA PHE A 339 -18.66 28.68 4.00
C PHE A 339 -20.07 28.13 3.84
N ASN A 340 -21.10 28.78 4.41
CA ASN A 340 -22.49 28.38 4.18
C ASN A 340 -22.90 28.54 2.71
N LYS A 341 -22.47 29.64 2.07
CA LYS A 341 -22.68 29.84 0.64
C LYS A 341 -21.94 28.78 -0.18
N LEU A 342 -20.67 28.57 0.14
CA LEU A 342 -19.84 27.54 -0.50
C LEU A 342 -20.44 26.12 -0.33
N LYS A 343 -20.98 25.77 0.85
CA LYS A 343 -21.68 24.49 1.09
C LYS A 343 -22.86 24.33 0.13
N SER A 344 -23.65 25.37 -0.10
CA SER A 344 -24.75 25.35 -1.07
C SER A 344 -24.25 25.16 -2.50
N ASP A 345 -23.25 25.94 -2.92
CA ASP A 345 -22.68 25.86 -4.27
C ASP A 345 -22.09 24.46 -4.54
N LEU A 346 -21.44 23.85 -3.54
CA LEU A 346 -20.92 22.48 -3.61
C LEU A 346 -22.04 21.43 -3.63
N LYS A 347 -23.12 21.61 -2.88
CA LYS A 347 -24.27 20.70 -2.91
C LYS A 347 -24.85 20.62 -4.32
N ASP A 348 -25.12 21.77 -4.94
CA ASP A 348 -25.67 21.85 -6.29
C ASP A 348 -24.72 21.20 -7.32
N LEU A 349 -23.41 21.41 -7.18
CA LEU A 349 -22.41 20.82 -8.07
C LEU A 349 -22.42 19.28 -8.06
N PHE A 350 -22.56 18.69 -6.89
CA PHE A 350 -22.46 17.24 -6.69
C PHE A 350 -23.81 16.51 -6.78
N GLU A 351 -24.94 17.20 -6.69
CA GLU A 351 -26.26 16.62 -7.05
C GLU A 351 -26.23 16.10 -8.51
N ASP A 352 -25.61 16.86 -9.42
CA ASP A 352 -25.52 16.49 -10.83
C ASP A 352 -24.26 15.68 -11.20
N ASN A 353 -23.17 15.77 -10.41
CA ASN A 353 -21.84 15.25 -10.78
C ASN A 353 -21.09 14.52 -9.67
N ARG A 354 -21.75 13.65 -8.89
CA ARG A 354 -21.06 12.84 -7.86
C ARG A 354 -20.18 11.70 -8.39
N VAL A 355 -20.22 11.40 -9.69
CA VAL A 355 -19.46 10.30 -10.31
C VAL A 355 -18.48 10.87 -11.33
N PHE A 356 -17.21 10.55 -11.17
CA PHE A 356 -16.10 11.02 -12.00
C PHE A 356 -15.52 9.86 -12.79
N SER A 357 -15.17 10.10 -14.05
CA SER A 357 -14.64 9.09 -14.99
C SER A 357 -13.48 9.64 -15.78
#